data_AF-A0A2G3AI11-F1
#
_entry.id   AF-A0A2G3AI11-F1
#
_cell.length_a   1.000
_cell.length_b   1.000
_cell.length_c   1.000
_cell.angle_alpha   90.00
_cell.angle_beta   90.00
_cell.angle_gamma   90.00
#
_symmetry.space_group_name_H-M   'P 1'
#
loop_
_entity.id
_entity.type
_entity.pdbx_description
1 polymer ?
#
loop_
_entity_poly.entity_id
_entity_poly.type
_entity_poly.pdbx_seq_one_letter_code
_entity_poly.pdbx_strand_id
1 'polypeptide(L)'
;MKADGTIDKYKARLVVKGFKQKEGLDYFNTYLPVTRITSIRMLISLAAVYGLEIHQMDVKIAFLNGELEEEIYMEQLKGFVVPEKKNKVCRLIKSLYGLKQAPKQWHAKFDQTIRDISDINTTKGILESKFDMKDLGVADVILGIRIHQTPQGLALSLSHYIEKVLDKFKYMEFGIAKTPLDASFALRKNEGESDSQLEYSRVLGCLMSEFGKVFKEQDELILLVKKLSRLMEGFDVTDIFPSLKLLHVLCGMKGRIMDVHHELDAIFENIINENKNNGELEETSSATIDWIMVEMMRNPNMLSKAQTEVRNTFRGKESFDENDVEEFKYLKLVIKESFRLHPPFPLLLPRECREETDINGYTIPRKTKVMVNAWAIGRDSKYWNDAESFKHERFEHNSMDFIDNNFEYLPFGSGRRMCPGISFGLANICFPLTQLLYHFDWKLPNRISPNNLDLTESIGASCARKNNLYLIMVPYQPCQE
;
A
#
# COMPACT_ATOMS: atom_id res chain seq x y z
N MET A 1 -3.04 -26.99 -15.94
CA MET A 1 -2.68 -28.36 -15.53
C MET A 1 -3.91 -28.97 -14.91
N LYS A 2 -4.14 -30.25 -15.12
CA LYS A 2 -5.17 -31.01 -14.43
C LYS A 2 -4.71 -31.30 -13.00
N ALA A 3 -5.62 -31.79 -12.15
CA ALA A 3 -5.32 -32.10 -10.75
C ALA A 3 -4.20 -33.16 -10.59
N ASP A 4 -3.97 -33.99 -11.62
CA ASP A 4 -2.92 -35.02 -11.68
C ASP A 4 -1.55 -34.48 -12.17
N GLY A 5 -1.41 -33.16 -12.36
CA GLY A 5 -0.17 -32.54 -12.83
C GLY A 5 0.04 -32.61 -14.34
N THR A 6 -0.86 -33.24 -15.10
CA THR A 6 -0.75 -33.28 -16.57
C THR A 6 -1.10 -31.94 -17.20
N ILE A 7 -0.50 -31.63 -18.35
CA ILE A 7 -0.75 -30.38 -19.06
C ILE A 7 -2.15 -30.43 -19.67
N ASP A 8 -3.06 -29.65 -19.08
CA ASP A 8 -4.44 -29.51 -19.53
C ASP A 8 -4.55 -28.78 -20.88
N LYS A 9 -3.83 -27.66 -21.03
CA LYS A 9 -3.83 -26.85 -22.25
C LYS A 9 -2.56 -26.03 -22.37
N TYR A 10 -1.98 -25.98 -23.57
CA TYR A 10 -0.93 -25.03 -23.92
C TYR A 10 -1.56 -23.66 -24.24
N LYS A 11 -1.08 -22.61 -23.56
CA LYS A 11 -1.49 -21.23 -23.82
C LYS A 11 -0.28 -20.42 -24.24
N ALA A 12 -0.37 -19.77 -25.40
CA ALA A 12 0.56 -18.72 -25.80
C ALA A 12 -0.10 -17.36 -25.57
N ARG A 13 0.66 -16.37 -25.10
CA ARG A 13 0.21 -14.98 -24.95
C ARG A 13 1.21 -14.06 -25.61
N LEU A 14 0.69 -13.09 -26.36
CA LEU A 14 1.51 -11.97 -26.79
C LEU A 14 1.70 -11.02 -25.60
N VAL A 15 2.95 -10.72 -25.28
CA VAL A 15 3.32 -9.78 -24.22
C VAL A 15 4.27 -8.76 -24.82
N VAL A 16 3.92 -7.48 -24.68
CA VAL A 16 4.76 -6.37 -25.13
C VAL A 16 5.96 -6.24 -24.19
N LYS A 17 7.11 -5.89 -24.75
CA LYS A 17 8.34 -5.62 -23.99
C LYS A 17 8.25 -4.23 -23.33
N GLY A 18 7.36 -4.05 -22.35
CA GLY A 18 7.15 -2.75 -21.69
C GLY A 18 8.39 -2.14 -21.04
N PHE A 19 9.40 -2.94 -20.72
CA PHE A 19 10.70 -2.44 -20.26
C PHE A 19 11.45 -1.61 -21.30
N LYS A 20 11.05 -1.66 -22.59
CA LYS A 20 11.57 -0.80 -23.64
C LYS A 20 10.81 0.53 -23.77
N GLN A 21 9.66 0.68 -23.12
CA GLN A 21 8.89 1.92 -23.15
C GLN A 21 9.59 3.01 -22.34
N LYS A 22 9.60 4.23 -22.87
CA LYS A 22 10.15 5.43 -22.25
C LYS A 22 9.02 6.31 -21.73
N GLU A 23 9.16 6.74 -20.49
CA GLU A 23 8.25 7.69 -19.86
C GLU A 23 8.29 9.04 -20.57
N GLY A 24 7.14 9.70 -20.70
CA GLY A 24 7.00 10.97 -21.41
C GLY A 24 7.03 10.84 -22.95
N LEU A 25 7.18 9.62 -23.48
CA LEU A 25 7.12 9.33 -24.91
C LEU A 25 6.10 8.24 -25.22
N ASP A 26 6.27 7.06 -24.61
CA ASP A 26 5.45 5.87 -24.87
C ASP A 26 4.30 5.69 -23.85
N TYR A 27 4.37 6.41 -22.72
CA TYR A 27 3.35 6.48 -21.69
C TYR A 27 3.61 7.69 -20.80
N PHE A 28 2.54 8.25 -20.21
CA PHE A 28 2.64 9.42 -19.34
C PHE A 28 2.21 9.14 -17.89
N ASN A 29 1.32 8.16 -17.68
CA ASN A 29 0.87 7.77 -16.34
C ASN A 29 0.55 6.27 -16.30
N THR A 30 0.89 5.62 -15.19
CA THR A 30 0.69 4.18 -14.95
C THR A 30 -0.10 3.87 -13.68
N TYR A 31 -0.53 4.90 -12.96
CA TYR A 31 -1.22 4.75 -11.68
C TYR A 31 -2.53 3.98 -11.81
N LEU A 32 -2.74 3.06 -10.86
CA LEU A 32 -3.93 2.24 -10.73
C LEU A 32 -4.15 1.97 -9.23
N PRO A 33 -5.33 2.26 -8.66
CA PRO A 33 -5.65 1.83 -7.30
C PRO A 33 -5.66 0.29 -7.22
N VAL A 34 -4.91 -0.26 -6.26
CA VAL A 34 -4.90 -1.70 -5.96
C VAL A 34 -5.63 -1.93 -4.65
N THR A 35 -6.63 -2.81 -4.66
CA THR A 35 -7.42 -3.13 -3.47
C THR A 35 -6.55 -3.80 -2.40
N ARG A 36 -6.52 -3.23 -1.19
CA ARG A 36 -5.86 -3.85 -0.03
C ARG A 36 -6.63 -5.10 0.43
N ILE A 37 -5.92 -6.12 0.90
CA ILE A 37 -6.55 -7.34 1.42
C ILE A 37 -7.42 -7.06 2.66
N THR A 38 -7.08 -6.04 3.43
CA THR A 38 -7.85 -5.56 4.59
C THR A 38 -9.21 -5.02 4.16
N SER A 39 -9.28 -4.26 3.07
CA SER A 39 -10.55 -3.77 2.50
C SER A 39 -11.46 -4.92 2.06
N ILE A 40 -10.89 -5.97 1.46
CA ILE A 40 -11.65 -7.16 1.06
C ILE A 40 -12.21 -7.90 2.28
N ARG A 41 -11.41 -8.06 3.34
CA ARG A 41 -11.85 -8.66 4.60
C ARG A 41 -12.94 -7.84 5.29
N MET A 42 -12.83 -6.51 5.24
CA MET A 42 -13.86 -5.60 5.76
C MET A 42 -15.17 -5.79 5.00
N LEU A 43 -15.15 -5.83 3.67
CA LEU A 43 -16.34 -6.06 2.84
C LEU A 43 -16.98 -7.43 3.13
N ILE A 44 -16.18 -8.49 3.29
CA ILE A 44 -16.68 -9.81 3.69
C ILE A 44 -17.32 -9.77 5.08
N SER A 45 -16.73 -9.03 6.02
CA SER A 45 -17.26 -8.89 7.39
C SER A 45 -18.56 -8.10 7.41
N LEU A 46 -18.66 -7.02 6.62
CA LEU A 46 -19.89 -6.26 6.45
C LEU A 46 -20.99 -7.14 5.82
N ALA A 47 -20.67 -7.91 4.79
CA ALA A 47 -21.61 -8.85 4.20
C ALA A 47 -22.11 -9.89 5.22
N ALA A 48 -21.21 -10.40 6.08
CA ALA A 48 -21.60 -11.31 7.15
C ALA A 48 -22.53 -10.66 8.18
N VAL A 49 -22.26 -9.42 8.59
CA VAL A 49 -23.04 -8.70 9.61
C VAL A 49 -24.44 -8.33 9.09
N TYR A 50 -24.52 -7.86 7.85
CA TYR A 50 -25.77 -7.41 7.24
C TYR A 50 -26.52 -8.52 6.50
N GLY A 51 -26.01 -9.77 6.53
CA GLY A 51 -26.62 -10.90 5.83
C GLY A 51 -26.64 -10.74 4.30
N LEU A 52 -25.66 -10.03 3.73
CA LEU A 52 -25.57 -9.77 2.30
C LEU A 52 -24.87 -10.92 1.57
N GLU A 53 -25.27 -11.15 0.32
CA GLU A 53 -24.60 -12.09 -0.57
C GLU A 53 -23.45 -11.41 -1.33
N ILE A 54 -22.30 -12.07 -1.38
CA ILE A 54 -21.16 -11.60 -2.17
C ILE A 54 -21.17 -12.37 -3.48
N HIS A 55 -21.21 -11.65 -4.61
CA HIS A 55 -21.07 -12.27 -5.93
C HIS A 55 -19.68 -12.02 -6.51
N GLN A 56 -19.19 -12.97 -7.31
CA GLN A 56 -17.90 -12.87 -7.96
C GLN A 56 -18.04 -12.98 -9.47
N MET A 57 -17.31 -12.14 -10.20
CA MET A 57 -17.22 -12.22 -11.65
C MET A 57 -15.74 -12.19 -12.08
N ASP A 58 -15.41 -12.95 -13.12
CA ASP A 58 -14.06 -13.05 -13.68
C ASP A 58 -14.02 -12.45 -15.09
N VAL A 59 -13.21 -11.40 -15.27
CA VAL A 59 -13.00 -10.77 -16.58
C VAL A 59 -11.91 -11.50 -17.33
N LYS A 60 -12.24 -12.10 -18.47
CA LYS A 60 -11.22 -12.69 -19.34
C LYS A 60 -10.38 -11.56 -19.93
N ILE A 61 -9.07 -11.75 -19.94
CA ILE A 61 -8.10 -10.87 -20.62
C ILE A 61 -8.32 -9.37 -20.36
N ALA A 62 -8.56 -8.99 -19.09
CA ALA A 62 -8.96 -7.64 -18.66
C ALA A 62 -8.20 -6.49 -19.37
N PHE A 63 -6.87 -6.58 -19.46
CA PHE A 63 -6.03 -5.54 -20.06
C PHE A 63 -6.19 -5.40 -21.57
N LEU A 64 -6.88 -6.30 -22.27
CA LEU A 64 -7.17 -6.17 -23.70
C LEU A 64 -8.43 -5.34 -23.97
N ASN A 65 -9.17 -4.96 -22.92
CA ASN A 65 -10.37 -4.13 -23.04
C ASN A 65 -10.08 -2.63 -22.93
N GLY A 66 -8.91 -2.25 -22.42
CA GLY A 66 -8.47 -0.85 -22.34
C GLY A 66 -8.16 -0.27 -23.72
N GLU A 67 -8.54 0.99 -23.92
CA GLU A 67 -8.19 1.78 -25.09
C GLU A 67 -6.87 2.51 -24.82
N LEU A 68 -6.01 2.65 -25.82
CA LEU A 68 -4.76 3.40 -25.65
C LEU A 68 -5.00 4.86 -25.96
N GLU A 69 -4.65 5.73 -25.02
CA GLU A 69 -4.59 7.19 -25.23
C GLU A 69 -3.37 7.57 -26.08
N GLU A 70 -2.26 6.83 -25.92
CA GLU A 70 -1.01 7.08 -26.64
C GLU A 70 -0.93 6.33 -27.98
N GLU A 71 -0.29 6.94 -28.99
CA GLU A 71 0.05 6.24 -30.23
C GLU A 71 1.29 5.36 -30.05
N ILE A 72 1.06 4.04 -29.94
CA ILE A 72 2.14 3.07 -29.76
C ILE A 72 2.27 2.18 -30.98
N TYR A 73 3.52 1.98 -31.40
CA TYR A 73 3.88 1.07 -32.47
C TYR A 73 4.73 -0.08 -31.92
N MET A 74 4.44 -1.30 -32.35
CA MET A 74 5.25 -2.48 -32.04
C MET A 74 5.80 -3.11 -33.31
N GLU A 75 7.00 -3.69 -33.21
CA GLU A 75 7.52 -4.58 -34.25
C GLU A 75 6.54 -5.73 -34.50
N GLN A 76 6.47 -6.18 -35.76
CA GLN A 76 5.73 -7.39 -36.10
C GLN A 76 6.27 -8.59 -35.32
N LEU A 77 5.36 -9.49 -34.92
CA LEU A 77 5.66 -10.70 -34.18
C LEU A 77 6.72 -11.55 -34.90
N LYS A 78 7.71 -12.04 -34.16
CA LYS A 78 8.70 -12.98 -34.70
C LYS A 78 7.98 -14.24 -35.18
N GLY A 79 8.06 -14.53 -36.48
CA GLY A 79 7.35 -15.65 -37.12
C GLY A 79 6.01 -15.27 -37.77
N PHE A 80 5.54 -14.02 -37.62
CA PHE A 80 4.37 -13.49 -38.30
C PHE A 80 4.72 -12.16 -38.96
N VAL A 81 5.02 -12.20 -40.25
CA VAL A 81 5.34 -11.01 -41.05
C VAL A 81 4.36 -10.94 -42.21
N VAL A 82 3.67 -9.81 -42.33
CA VAL A 82 2.71 -9.61 -43.43
C VAL A 82 3.50 -9.52 -44.74
N PRO A 83 3.15 -10.32 -45.77
CA PRO A 83 3.77 -10.24 -47.09
C PRO A 83 3.78 -8.80 -47.61
N GLU A 84 4.88 -8.39 -48.25
CA GLU A 84 5.09 -7.04 -48.79
C GLU A 84 5.15 -5.90 -47.75
N LYS A 85 4.95 -6.19 -46.46
CA LYS A 85 5.00 -5.20 -45.36
C LYS A 85 6.10 -5.52 -44.34
N LYS A 86 7.17 -6.21 -44.76
CA LYS A 86 8.24 -6.68 -43.87
C LYS A 86 8.88 -5.57 -43.02
N ASN A 87 8.98 -4.35 -43.56
CA ASN A 87 9.59 -3.21 -42.89
C ASN A 87 8.58 -2.31 -42.13
N LYS A 88 7.31 -2.73 -42.04
CA LYS A 88 6.28 -1.96 -41.31
C LYS A 88 6.17 -2.42 -39.86
N VAL A 89 5.65 -1.53 -39.02
CA VAL A 89 5.32 -1.77 -37.61
C VAL A 89 3.80 -1.84 -37.43
N CYS A 90 3.35 -2.50 -36.37
CA CYS A 90 1.94 -2.58 -35.99
C CYS A 90 1.57 -1.42 -35.07
N ARG A 91 0.59 -0.60 -35.43
CA ARG A 91 -0.01 0.36 -34.52
C ARG A 91 -0.93 -0.37 -33.54
N LEU A 92 -0.74 -0.16 -32.24
CA LEU A 92 -1.60 -0.71 -31.20
C LEU A 92 -2.85 0.15 -31.07
N ILE A 93 -4.02 -0.50 -31.10
CA ILE A 93 -5.33 0.15 -30.97
C ILE A 93 -5.88 -0.02 -29.55
N LYS A 94 -5.58 -1.16 -28.92
CA LYS A 94 -5.96 -1.49 -27.56
C LYS A 94 -4.74 -1.81 -26.73
N SER A 95 -4.88 -1.70 -25.41
CA SER A 95 -3.82 -2.08 -24.49
C SER A 95 -3.51 -3.58 -24.61
N LEU A 96 -2.23 -3.92 -24.45
CA LEU A 96 -1.72 -5.27 -24.45
C LEU A 96 -1.03 -5.56 -23.13
N TYR A 97 -1.01 -6.84 -22.74
CA TYR A 97 -0.23 -7.28 -21.59
C TYR A 97 1.24 -6.89 -21.77
N GLY A 98 1.84 -6.37 -20.69
CA GLY A 98 3.22 -5.91 -20.69
C GLY A 98 3.39 -4.43 -21.01
N LEU A 99 2.38 -3.73 -21.52
CA LEU A 99 2.43 -2.26 -21.57
C LEU A 99 2.31 -1.68 -20.17
N LYS A 100 3.10 -0.64 -19.88
CA LYS A 100 3.14 0.00 -18.55
C LYS A 100 1.81 0.63 -18.14
N GLN A 101 1.08 1.21 -19.09
CA GLN A 101 -0.23 1.86 -18.85
C GLN A 101 -1.44 0.93 -18.95
N ALA A 102 -1.27 -0.33 -19.37
CA ALA A 102 -2.41 -1.24 -19.60
C ALA A 102 -3.33 -1.44 -18.38
N PRO A 103 -2.81 -1.53 -17.13
CA PRO A 103 -3.67 -1.62 -15.95
C PRO A 103 -4.52 -0.36 -15.73
N LYS A 104 -3.94 0.83 -15.91
CA LYS A 104 -4.64 2.12 -15.85
C LYS A 104 -5.76 2.18 -16.88
N GLN A 105 -5.47 1.83 -18.15
CA GLN A 105 -6.46 1.88 -19.23
C GLN A 105 -7.63 0.90 -19.01
N TRP A 106 -7.34 -0.26 -18.44
CA TRP A 106 -8.40 -1.18 -18.01
C TRP A 106 -9.29 -0.56 -16.92
N HIS A 107 -8.69 0.04 -15.90
CA HIS A 107 -9.45 0.67 -14.82
C HIS A 107 -10.29 1.84 -15.29
N ALA A 108 -9.75 2.73 -16.12
CA ALA A 108 -10.52 3.83 -16.70
C ALA A 108 -11.75 3.30 -17.47
N LYS A 109 -11.57 2.22 -18.25
CA LYS A 109 -12.67 1.57 -18.97
C LYS A 109 -13.70 0.95 -18.03
N PHE A 110 -13.25 0.27 -16.98
CA PHE A 110 -14.11 -0.38 -16.01
C PHE A 110 -14.89 0.65 -15.17
N ASP A 111 -14.22 1.69 -14.68
CA ASP A 111 -14.81 2.80 -13.92
C ASP A 111 -15.92 3.48 -14.73
N GLN A 112 -15.65 3.82 -15.99
CA GLN A 112 -16.66 4.41 -16.88
C GLN A 112 -17.88 3.49 -17.06
N THR A 113 -17.68 2.18 -16.99
CA THR A 113 -18.75 1.19 -17.21
C THR A 113 -19.63 1.00 -15.96
N ILE A 114 -19.11 1.25 -14.76
CA ILE A 114 -19.78 0.93 -13.49
C ILE A 114 -20.43 2.14 -12.80
N ARG A 115 -20.48 3.32 -13.46
CA ARG A 115 -20.96 4.58 -12.85
C ARG A 115 -22.42 4.56 -12.39
N ASP A 116 -23.25 3.71 -12.98
CA ASP A 116 -24.67 3.58 -12.63
C ASP A 116 -24.94 2.22 -11.97
N ILE A 117 -24.66 2.13 -10.67
CA ILE A 117 -25.00 0.94 -9.87
C ILE A 117 -26.45 1.06 -9.43
N SER A 118 -27.27 0.06 -9.76
CA SER A 118 -28.66 -0.04 -9.31
C SER A 118 -28.85 -1.37 -8.56
N ASP A 119 -29.31 -2.40 -9.26
CA ASP A 119 -29.44 -3.78 -8.76
C ASP A 119 -28.32 -4.67 -9.28
N ILE A 120 -27.97 -5.69 -8.50
CA ILE A 120 -26.87 -6.62 -8.80
C ILE A 120 -27.04 -7.35 -10.14
N ASN A 121 -28.27 -7.72 -10.53
CA ASN A 121 -28.52 -8.40 -11.80
C ASN A 121 -28.36 -7.45 -12.98
N THR A 122 -28.82 -6.20 -12.82
CA THR A 122 -28.62 -5.14 -13.82
C THR A 122 -27.13 -4.85 -13.99
N THR A 123 -26.37 -4.73 -12.90
CA THR A 123 -24.92 -4.54 -12.94
C THR A 123 -24.23 -5.70 -13.64
N LYS A 124 -24.58 -6.95 -13.31
CA LYS A 124 -24.04 -8.14 -14.01
C LYS A 124 -24.32 -8.11 -15.50
N GLY A 125 -25.56 -7.82 -15.90
CA GLY A 125 -25.95 -7.73 -17.31
C GLY A 125 -25.20 -6.62 -18.07
N ILE A 126 -25.00 -5.46 -17.45
CA ILE A 126 -24.18 -4.38 -18.02
C ILE A 126 -22.74 -4.86 -18.24
N LEU A 127 -22.14 -5.48 -17.23
CA LEU A 127 -20.76 -5.96 -17.29
C LEU A 127 -20.58 -7.05 -18.36
N GLU A 128 -21.49 -8.03 -18.43
CA GLU A 128 -21.48 -9.09 -19.46
C GLU A 128 -21.69 -8.54 -20.88
N SER A 129 -22.46 -7.46 -21.04
CA SER A 129 -22.65 -6.83 -22.36
C SER A 129 -21.39 -6.10 -22.86
N LYS A 130 -20.49 -5.72 -21.95
CA LYS A 130 -19.31 -4.89 -22.25
C LYS A 130 -18.01 -5.67 -22.26
N PHE A 131 -17.93 -6.75 -21.49
CA PHE A 131 -16.70 -7.50 -21.27
C PHE A 131 -16.96 -8.99 -21.42
N ASP A 132 -15.98 -9.71 -22.00
CA ASP A 132 -15.98 -11.18 -21.96
C ASP A 132 -15.72 -11.65 -20.53
N MET A 133 -16.80 -11.90 -19.79
CA MET A 133 -16.78 -12.24 -18.38
C MET A 133 -17.37 -13.62 -18.13
N LYS A 134 -17.02 -14.18 -16.98
CA LYS A 134 -17.66 -15.36 -16.42
C LYS A 134 -18.27 -14.98 -15.09
N ASP A 135 -19.59 -15.05 -14.96
CA ASP A 135 -20.25 -15.02 -13.66
C ASP A 135 -19.87 -16.31 -12.90
N LEU A 136 -19.27 -16.13 -11.73
CA LEU A 136 -18.91 -17.23 -10.84
C LEU A 136 -20.01 -17.50 -9.81
N GLY A 137 -21.06 -16.68 -9.78
CA GLY A 137 -22.18 -16.79 -8.87
C GLY A 137 -21.87 -16.19 -7.51
N VAL A 138 -22.51 -16.74 -6.47
CA VAL A 138 -22.21 -16.41 -5.07
C VAL A 138 -20.79 -16.90 -4.76
N ALA A 139 -20.00 -16.04 -4.14
CA ALA A 139 -18.60 -16.29 -3.87
C ALA A 139 -18.42 -17.43 -2.86
N ASP A 140 -17.79 -18.51 -3.30
CA ASP A 140 -17.36 -19.64 -2.48
C ASP A 140 -15.89 -19.52 -2.06
N VAL A 141 -15.07 -18.81 -2.85
CA VAL A 141 -13.66 -18.52 -2.57
C VAL A 141 -13.28 -17.11 -3.01
N ILE A 142 -12.76 -16.29 -2.08
CA ILE A 142 -12.17 -14.98 -2.40
C ILE A 142 -10.71 -14.95 -1.95
N LEU A 143 -9.79 -14.82 -2.91
CA LEU A 143 -8.34 -14.73 -2.67
C LEU A 143 -7.78 -15.86 -1.77
N GLY A 144 -8.33 -17.07 -1.90
CA GLY A 144 -7.91 -18.25 -1.14
C GLY A 144 -8.64 -18.45 0.20
N ILE A 145 -9.53 -17.53 0.59
CA ILE A 145 -10.44 -17.69 1.73
C ILE A 145 -11.71 -18.38 1.23
N ARG A 146 -12.04 -19.56 1.76
CA ARG A 146 -13.35 -20.19 1.54
C ARG A 146 -14.41 -19.49 2.36
N ILE A 147 -15.56 -19.27 1.74
CA ILE A 147 -16.73 -18.64 2.35
C ILE A 147 -17.86 -19.67 2.35
N HIS A 148 -18.37 -19.99 3.53
CA HIS A 148 -19.51 -20.88 3.73
C HIS A 148 -20.67 -20.08 4.30
N GLN A 149 -21.77 -19.97 3.54
CA GLN A 149 -23.03 -19.48 4.11
C GLN A 149 -23.60 -20.52 5.07
N THR A 150 -23.95 -20.08 6.27
CA THR A 150 -24.66 -20.86 7.29
C THR A 150 -25.94 -20.13 7.66
N PRO A 151 -26.96 -20.81 8.24
CA PRO A 151 -28.16 -20.15 8.75
C PRO A 151 -27.90 -19.05 9.80
N GLN A 152 -26.69 -19.01 10.38
CA GLN A 152 -26.26 -18.06 11.41
C GLN A 152 -25.31 -16.96 10.87
N GLY A 153 -24.97 -16.96 9.57
CA GLY A 153 -24.06 -15.99 8.95
C GLY A 153 -22.99 -16.63 8.04
N LEU A 154 -21.91 -15.91 7.75
CA LEU A 154 -20.78 -16.41 6.94
C LEU A 154 -19.70 -17.05 7.83
N ALA A 155 -19.31 -18.28 7.52
CA ALA A 155 -18.15 -18.94 8.08
C ALA A 155 -16.97 -18.87 7.09
N LEU A 156 -15.83 -18.36 7.54
CA LEU A 156 -14.62 -18.23 6.73
C LEU A 156 -13.64 -19.36 7.06
N SER A 157 -13.05 -19.96 6.03
CA SER A 157 -12.08 -21.06 6.18
C SER A 157 -10.83 -20.83 5.33
N LEU A 158 -9.67 -21.07 5.94
CA LEU A 158 -8.37 -21.11 5.27
C LEU A 158 -7.87 -22.54 5.04
N SER A 159 -8.70 -23.56 5.33
CA SER A 159 -8.30 -24.98 5.30
C SER A 159 -7.61 -25.39 4.00
N HIS A 160 -8.04 -24.83 2.87
CA HIS A 160 -7.48 -25.13 1.55
C HIS A 160 -6.03 -24.64 1.35
N TYR A 161 -5.65 -23.53 1.98
CA TYR A 161 -4.29 -23.04 1.88
C TYR A 161 -3.37 -23.84 2.81
N ILE A 162 -3.83 -24.18 4.01
CA ILE A 162 -3.14 -25.12 4.91
C ILE A 162 -2.90 -26.47 4.20
N GLU A 163 -3.93 -27.03 3.55
CA GLU A 163 -3.81 -28.25 2.73
C GLU A 163 -2.77 -28.10 1.61
N LYS A 164 -2.71 -26.95 0.93
CA LYS A 164 -1.69 -26.67 -0.09
C LYS A 164 -0.28 -26.57 0.48
N VAL A 165 -0.11 -25.99 1.66
CA VAL A 165 1.17 -25.93 2.36
C VAL A 165 1.59 -27.35 2.74
N LEU A 166 0.69 -28.14 3.33
CA LEU A 166 0.94 -29.53 3.67
C LEU A 166 1.30 -30.38 2.43
N ASP A 167 0.58 -30.24 1.32
CA ASP A 167 0.88 -30.96 0.08
C ASP A 167 2.21 -30.50 -0.55
N LYS A 168 2.52 -29.19 -0.50
CA LYS A 168 3.79 -28.63 -0.98
C LYS A 168 4.99 -29.19 -0.23
N PHE A 169 4.82 -29.50 1.06
CA PHE A 169 5.88 -29.99 1.93
C PHE A 169 5.68 -31.45 2.35
N LYS A 170 4.81 -32.22 1.69
CA LYS A 170 4.46 -33.61 2.05
C LYS A 170 5.62 -34.61 2.10
N TYR A 171 6.76 -34.24 1.53
CA TYR A 171 7.99 -35.01 1.59
C TYR A 171 8.72 -34.86 2.92
N MET A 172 8.33 -33.88 3.75
CA MET A 172 8.73 -33.76 5.13
C MET A 172 7.84 -34.65 5.99
N GLU A 173 8.43 -35.47 6.85
CA GLU A 173 7.66 -36.24 7.83
C GLU A 173 7.08 -35.28 8.89
N PHE A 174 5.76 -35.08 8.86
CA PHE A 174 5.07 -34.25 9.85
C PHE A 174 4.50 -35.13 10.98
N GLY A 175 4.90 -34.84 12.22
CA GLY A 175 4.28 -35.41 13.41
C GLY A 175 3.02 -34.64 13.81
N ILE A 176 2.01 -35.34 14.33
CA ILE A 176 0.84 -34.71 14.94
C ILE A 176 1.23 -34.24 16.35
N ALA A 177 1.17 -32.93 16.60
CA ALA A 177 1.35 -32.34 17.92
C ALA A 177 0.00 -31.95 18.52
N LYS A 178 -0.19 -32.20 19.83
CA LYS A 178 -1.36 -31.69 20.57
C LYS A 178 -1.12 -30.23 20.96
N THR A 179 -2.10 -29.37 20.73
CA THR A 179 -2.11 -27.98 21.17
C THR A 179 -3.23 -27.76 22.19
N PRO A 180 -3.05 -26.87 23.20
CA PRO A 180 -1.82 -26.14 23.51
C PRO A 180 -0.68 -27.07 23.94
N LEU A 181 0.56 -26.64 23.67
CA LEU A 181 1.75 -27.37 24.10
C LEU A 181 1.68 -27.53 25.63
N ASP A 182 1.94 -28.73 26.15
CA ASP A 182 1.93 -28.98 27.58
C ASP A 182 2.92 -28.01 28.28
N ALA A 183 2.46 -27.30 29.31
CA ALA A 183 3.28 -26.31 30.02
C ALA A 183 4.52 -26.92 30.70
N SER A 184 4.53 -28.24 30.91
CA SER A 184 5.68 -28.99 31.39
C SER A 184 6.77 -29.22 30.33
N PHE A 185 6.51 -28.87 29.07
CA PHE A 185 7.47 -29.04 27.97
C PHE A 185 8.60 -28.00 28.07
N ALA A 186 9.71 -28.39 28.68
CA ALA A 186 10.89 -27.55 28.81
C ALA A 186 11.60 -27.39 27.45
N LEU A 187 11.60 -26.16 26.92
CA LEU A 187 12.39 -25.80 25.76
C LEU A 187 13.87 -26.00 26.08
N ARG A 188 14.59 -26.75 25.24
CA ARG A 188 16.03 -26.94 25.35
C ARG A 188 16.73 -26.22 24.20
N LYS A 189 17.95 -25.75 24.46
CA LYS A 189 18.81 -25.18 23.43
C LYS A 189 19.06 -26.25 22.36
N ASN A 190 18.86 -25.90 21.09
CA ASN A 190 19.15 -26.82 20.00
C ASN A 190 20.68 -26.97 19.88
N GLU A 191 21.21 -28.14 20.24
CA GLU A 191 22.63 -28.48 20.14
C GLU A 191 22.93 -29.42 18.96
N GLY A 192 21.92 -29.76 18.15
CA GLY A 192 22.10 -30.54 16.92
C GLY A 192 22.60 -29.70 15.74
N GLU A 193 23.19 -30.35 14.74
CA GLU A 193 23.47 -29.71 13.45
C GLU A 193 22.15 -29.37 12.73
N SER A 194 22.14 -28.21 12.07
CA SER A 194 20.96 -27.68 11.40
C SER A 194 20.72 -28.41 10.08
N ASP A 195 19.94 -29.48 10.12
CA ASP A 195 19.45 -30.10 8.88
C ASP A 195 18.37 -29.22 8.26
N SER A 196 18.65 -28.72 7.05
CA SER A 196 17.65 -28.09 6.18
C SER A 196 17.00 -26.79 6.69
N GLN A 197 17.78 -25.91 7.33
CA GLN A 197 17.32 -24.59 7.83
C GLN A 197 16.49 -23.80 6.82
N LEU A 198 16.91 -23.77 5.56
CA LEU A 198 16.21 -23.04 4.50
C LEU A 198 14.80 -23.58 4.25
N GLU A 199 14.63 -24.90 4.34
CA GLU A 199 13.33 -25.55 4.13
C GLU A 199 12.42 -25.35 5.34
N TYR A 200 12.96 -25.44 6.57
CA TYR A 200 12.21 -25.11 7.78
C TYR A 200 11.77 -23.63 7.80
N SER A 201 12.65 -22.70 7.41
CA SER A 201 12.31 -21.29 7.25
C SER A 201 11.29 -21.06 6.11
N ARG A 202 11.26 -21.88 5.07
CA ARG A 202 10.24 -21.83 4.01
C ARG A 202 8.87 -22.29 4.52
N VAL A 203 8.82 -23.36 5.30
CA VAL A 203 7.58 -23.83 5.95
C VAL A 203 7.07 -22.77 6.93
N LEU A 204 7.94 -22.29 7.83
CA LEU A 204 7.61 -21.20 8.76
C LEU A 204 7.18 -19.93 8.02
N GLY A 205 7.85 -19.54 6.95
CA GLY A 205 7.45 -18.37 6.16
C GLY A 205 6.07 -18.53 5.50
N CYS A 206 5.75 -19.72 4.98
CA CYS A 206 4.42 -20.01 4.45
C CYS A 206 3.34 -19.92 5.54
N LEU A 207 3.59 -20.48 6.73
CA LEU A 207 2.66 -20.47 7.87
C LEU A 207 2.56 -19.09 8.53
N MET A 208 3.66 -18.36 8.69
CA MET A 208 3.68 -17.01 9.28
C MET A 208 2.95 -15.98 8.41
N SER A 209 3.02 -16.11 7.08
CA SER A 209 2.19 -15.29 6.16
C SER A 209 0.69 -15.48 6.37
N GLU A 210 0.30 -16.57 7.05
CA GLU A 210 -1.08 -17.00 7.27
C GLU A 210 -1.57 -16.74 8.70
N PHE A 211 -0.73 -16.99 9.72
CA PHE A 211 -1.06 -16.70 11.12
C PHE A 211 -0.95 -15.22 11.49
N GLY A 212 -0.17 -14.40 10.76
CA GLY A 212 -0.10 -12.95 10.96
C GLY A 212 -1.37 -12.17 10.60
N LYS A 213 -2.52 -12.84 10.53
CA LYS A 213 -3.74 -12.35 9.89
C LYS A 213 -5.06 -12.76 10.57
N VAL A 214 -5.03 -13.39 11.74
CA VAL A 214 -6.23 -13.54 12.58
C VAL A 214 -6.36 -12.26 13.42
N PHE A 215 -7.38 -11.48 13.10
CA PHE A 215 -7.68 -10.20 13.73
C PHE A 215 -8.21 -10.43 15.15
N LYS A 216 -7.52 -9.91 16.17
CA LYS A 216 -7.86 -10.19 17.57
C LYS A 216 -9.15 -9.52 18.04
N GLU A 217 -9.52 -8.37 17.48
CA GLU A 217 -10.72 -7.62 17.87
C GLU A 217 -11.96 -7.92 17.00
N GLN A 218 -11.99 -9.06 16.28
CA GLN A 218 -13.08 -9.40 15.37
C GLN A 218 -14.46 -9.39 16.05
N ASP A 219 -14.55 -9.90 17.29
CA ASP A 219 -15.80 -9.95 18.05
C ASP A 219 -16.23 -8.57 18.59
N GLU A 220 -15.29 -7.70 18.96
CA GLU A 220 -15.57 -6.31 19.41
C GLU A 220 -16.02 -5.43 18.24
N LEU A 221 -15.38 -5.56 17.08
CA LEU A 221 -15.77 -4.84 15.87
C LEU A 221 -17.17 -5.29 15.38
N ILE A 222 -17.46 -6.60 15.43
CA ILE A 222 -18.80 -7.13 15.12
C ILE A 222 -19.85 -6.59 16.10
N LEU A 223 -19.52 -6.45 17.39
CA LEU A 223 -20.42 -5.88 18.40
C LEU A 223 -20.71 -4.39 18.11
N LEU A 224 -19.70 -3.63 17.71
CA LEU A 224 -19.83 -2.21 17.36
C LEU A 224 -20.62 -1.97 16.08
N VAL A 225 -20.41 -2.75 15.03
CA VAL A 225 -21.21 -2.66 13.80
C VAL A 225 -22.67 -3.06 14.09
N LYS A 226 -22.92 -4.04 14.97
CA LYS A 226 -24.29 -4.35 15.45
C LYS A 226 -24.90 -3.22 16.28
N LYS A 227 -24.10 -2.52 17.10
CA LYS A 227 -24.52 -1.34 17.89
C LYS A 227 -24.87 -0.16 16.99
N LEU A 228 -24.09 0.06 15.92
CA LEU A 228 -24.35 1.05 14.87
C LEU A 228 -25.59 0.69 14.04
N SER A 229 -25.76 -0.58 13.65
CA SER A 229 -26.95 -1.08 12.93
C SER A 229 -28.23 -0.86 13.75
N ARG A 230 -28.21 -1.15 15.05
CA ARG A 230 -29.34 -0.89 15.97
C ARG A 230 -29.63 0.61 16.16
N LEU A 231 -28.62 1.47 16.04
CA LEU A 231 -28.81 2.93 16.06
C LEU A 231 -29.42 3.45 14.75
N MET A 232 -29.16 2.77 13.62
CA MET A 232 -29.72 3.11 12.31
C MET A 232 -31.11 2.48 12.05
N GLU A 233 -31.44 1.38 12.72
CA GLU A 233 -32.78 0.74 12.70
C GLU A 233 -33.90 1.63 13.27
N GLY A 234 -33.56 2.76 13.91
CA GLY A 234 -34.49 3.69 14.54
C GLY A 234 -34.92 4.90 13.70
N PHE A 235 -34.76 4.90 12.37
CA PHE A 235 -35.06 6.07 11.53
C PHE A 235 -36.27 5.94 10.60
N ASP A 236 -37.16 6.94 10.71
CA ASP A 236 -38.27 7.28 9.82
C ASP A 236 -37.77 8.26 8.72
N VAL A 237 -38.52 8.39 7.63
CA VAL A 237 -38.19 9.01 6.32
C VAL A 237 -37.69 10.48 6.37
N THR A 238 -37.62 11.10 7.54
CA THR A 238 -37.13 12.48 7.73
C THR A 238 -35.60 12.63 7.68
N ASP A 239 -34.84 11.55 7.80
CA ASP A 239 -33.35 11.60 7.86
C ASP A 239 -32.65 11.65 6.51
N ILE A 240 -33.46 11.70 5.45
CA ILE A 240 -33.01 11.91 4.08
C ILE A 240 -33.15 13.40 3.69
N PHE A 241 -33.80 14.26 4.51
CA PHE A 241 -34.08 15.67 4.20
C PHE A 241 -33.58 16.66 5.27
N PRO A 242 -32.41 17.31 5.09
CA PRO A 242 -31.72 18.15 6.09
C PRO A 242 -32.34 19.51 6.45
N SER A 243 -33.55 19.85 5.97
CA SER A 243 -34.04 21.25 5.98
C SER A 243 -34.79 21.70 7.24
N LEU A 244 -34.94 20.87 8.29
CA LEU A 244 -35.67 21.21 9.52
C LEU A 244 -34.76 21.20 10.77
N LYS A 245 -34.11 22.34 11.04
CA LYS A 245 -33.03 22.50 12.04
C LYS A 245 -33.42 22.31 13.52
N LEU A 246 -34.70 22.19 13.88
CA LEU A 246 -35.14 22.24 15.29
C LEU A 246 -35.22 20.86 15.98
N LEU A 247 -35.11 19.73 15.25
CA LEU A 247 -35.28 18.38 15.81
C LEU A 247 -33.97 17.69 16.25
N HIS A 248 -32.79 18.14 15.82
CA HIS A 248 -31.49 17.52 16.13
C HIS A 248 -31.07 17.57 17.61
N VAL A 249 -31.66 18.46 18.42
CA VAL A 249 -31.22 18.71 19.81
C VAL A 249 -31.95 17.81 20.82
N LEU A 250 -33.14 17.28 20.49
CA LEU A 250 -34.02 16.65 21.49
C LEU A 250 -33.79 15.14 21.70
N CYS A 251 -33.02 14.43 20.88
CA CYS A 251 -32.99 12.95 20.92
C CYS A 251 -31.72 12.30 21.54
N GLY A 252 -30.70 13.07 21.93
CA GLY A 252 -29.47 12.52 22.53
C GLY A 252 -28.70 11.51 21.64
N MET A 253 -29.06 11.44 20.35
CA MET A 253 -28.52 10.48 19.38
C MET A 253 -27.12 10.86 18.91
N LYS A 254 -26.83 12.17 18.85
CA LYS A 254 -25.48 12.70 18.52
C LYS A 254 -24.42 12.21 19.50
N GLY A 255 -24.72 12.17 20.80
CA GLY A 255 -23.79 11.63 21.82
C GLY A 255 -23.54 10.13 21.63
N ARG A 256 -24.61 9.34 21.42
CA ARG A 256 -24.49 7.88 21.21
C ARG A 256 -23.75 7.49 19.93
N ILE A 257 -23.89 8.28 18.86
CA ILE A 257 -23.13 8.10 17.61
C ILE A 257 -21.65 8.48 17.83
N MET A 258 -21.38 9.58 18.56
CA MET A 258 -20.01 9.98 18.90
C MET A 258 -19.31 8.96 19.81
N ASP A 259 -20.02 8.34 20.75
CA ASP A 259 -19.47 7.28 21.61
C ASP A 259 -19.10 6.03 20.79
N VAL A 260 -19.95 5.61 19.84
CA VAL A 260 -19.64 4.52 18.91
C VAL A 260 -18.48 4.87 17.97
N HIS A 261 -18.39 6.12 17.54
CA HIS A 261 -17.26 6.60 16.73
C HIS A 261 -15.94 6.57 17.51
N HIS A 262 -15.94 7.00 18.78
CA HIS A 262 -14.77 6.91 19.65
C HIS A 262 -14.34 5.46 19.96
N GLU A 263 -15.30 4.55 20.14
CA GLU A 263 -15.04 3.12 20.30
C GLU A 263 -14.48 2.50 18.99
N LEU A 264 -14.97 2.92 17.82
CA LEU A 264 -14.42 2.53 16.51
C LEU A 264 -13.00 3.06 16.29
N ASP A 265 -12.74 4.32 16.64
CA ASP A 265 -11.41 4.92 16.54
C ASP A 265 -10.39 4.18 17.42
N ALA A 266 -10.79 3.76 18.63
CA ALA A 266 -9.93 2.98 19.52
C ALA A 266 -9.60 1.59 18.94
N ILE A 267 -10.58 0.93 18.29
CA ILE A 267 -10.33 -0.32 17.58
C ILE A 267 -9.41 -0.06 16.39
N PHE A 268 -9.69 0.92 15.54
CA PHE A 268 -8.84 1.25 14.38
C PHE A 268 -7.41 1.60 14.80
N GLU A 269 -7.23 2.34 15.89
CA GLU A 269 -5.91 2.57 16.49
C GLU A 269 -5.25 1.27 16.94
N ASN A 270 -5.98 0.34 17.56
CA ASN A 270 -5.45 -0.99 17.89
C ASN A 270 -5.14 -1.82 16.64
N ILE A 271 -5.95 -1.77 15.58
CA ILE A 271 -5.67 -2.40 14.27
C ILE A 271 -4.40 -1.81 13.66
N ILE A 272 -4.25 -0.48 13.71
CA ILE A 272 -3.07 0.25 13.23
C ILE A 272 -1.84 -0.17 14.05
N ASN A 273 -1.99 -0.34 15.37
CA ASN A 273 -0.92 -0.75 16.27
C ASN A 273 -0.58 -2.26 16.19
N GLU A 274 -1.54 -3.14 15.88
CA GLU A 274 -1.27 -4.56 15.57
C GLU A 274 -0.60 -4.72 14.19
N ASN A 275 -1.00 -3.91 13.19
CA ASN A 275 -0.33 -3.90 11.88
C ASN A 275 1.10 -3.33 11.95
N LYS A 276 1.41 -2.43 12.90
CA LYS A 276 2.78 -2.02 13.24
C LYS A 276 3.68 -3.17 13.71
N ASN A 277 3.12 -4.29 14.20
CA ASN A 277 3.91 -5.44 14.66
C ASN A 277 4.21 -6.48 13.56
N ASN A 278 3.57 -6.40 12.38
CA ASN A 278 3.67 -7.41 11.31
C ASN A 278 4.42 -6.95 10.03
N GLY A 279 5.06 -5.78 10.05
CA GLY A 279 6.28 -5.46 9.29
C GLY A 279 6.23 -5.30 7.76
N GLU A 280 6.43 -4.07 7.28
CA GLU A 280 7.56 -3.64 6.41
C GLU A 280 7.20 -2.54 5.38
N LEU A 281 5.96 -2.42 4.89
CA LEU A 281 5.61 -1.42 3.84
C LEU A 281 4.93 -0.15 4.35
N GLU A 282 4.14 -0.22 5.42
CA GLU A 282 3.43 0.94 5.99
C GLU A 282 4.33 1.74 6.95
N GLU A 283 5.32 1.09 7.57
CA GLU A 283 6.30 1.70 8.46
C GLU A 283 7.14 2.78 7.78
N THR A 284 7.52 2.61 6.50
CA THR A 284 8.46 3.54 5.86
C THR A 284 7.85 4.90 5.60
N SER A 285 6.62 4.95 5.07
CA SER A 285 5.92 6.20 4.80
C SER A 285 5.51 6.88 6.11
N SER A 286 5.03 6.12 7.10
CA SER A 286 4.71 6.66 8.43
C SER A 286 5.95 7.23 9.12
N ALA A 287 7.08 6.52 9.09
CA ALA A 287 8.33 7.00 9.67
C ALA A 287 8.82 8.29 8.99
N THR A 288 8.70 8.38 7.67
CA THR A 288 9.03 9.62 6.94
C THR A 288 8.10 10.77 7.33
N ILE A 289 6.77 10.55 7.41
CA ILE A 289 5.83 11.59 7.87
C ILE A 289 6.19 12.06 9.29
N ASP A 290 6.46 11.13 10.20
CA ASP A 290 6.86 11.46 11.58
C ASP A 290 8.11 12.34 11.62
N TRP A 291 9.14 12.00 10.84
CA TRP A 291 10.36 12.79 10.74
C TRP A 291 10.12 14.16 10.14
N ILE A 292 9.28 14.26 9.10
CA ILE A 292 8.90 15.55 8.51
C ILE A 292 8.20 16.42 9.55
N MET A 293 7.23 15.86 10.28
CA MET A 293 6.50 16.59 11.32
C MET A 293 7.45 17.04 12.44
N VAL A 294 8.40 16.21 12.87
CA VAL A 294 9.43 16.63 13.84
C VAL A 294 10.22 17.83 13.33
N GLU A 295 10.75 17.77 12.11
CA GLU A 295 11.59 18.84 11.57
C GLU A 295 10.80 20.14 11.33
N MET A 296 9.53 20.03 10.94
CA MET A 296 8.60 21.16 10.88
C MET A 296 8.32 21.76 12.26
N MET A 297 8.14 20.94 13.31
CA MET A 297 7.94 21.44 14.67
C MET A 297 9.20 22.09 15.26
N ARG A 298 10.39 21.64 14.82
CA ARG A 298 11.68 22.26 15.15
C ARG A 298 11.90 23.59 14.43
N ASN A 299 11.28 23.76 13.26
CA ASN A 299 11.36 24.95 12.44
C ASN A 299 9.96 25.49 12.09
N PRO A 300 9.33 26.29 12.99
CA PRO A 300 7.98 26.81 12.78
C PRO A 300 7.79 27.63 11.49
N ASN A 301 8.85 28.23 10.97
CA ASN A 301 8.82 28.93 9.69
C ASN A 301 8.62 27.95 8.52
N MET A 302 9.27 26.79 8.57
CA MET A 302 9.08 25.72 7.58
C MET A 302 7.65 25.18 7.63
N LEU A 303 7.12 24.90 8.83
CA LEU A 303 5.73 24.48 9.01
C LEU A 303 4.76 25.49 8.40
N SER A 304 4.92 26.78 8.74
CA SER A 304 4.07 27.86 8.25
C SER A 304 4.10 27.98 6.72
N LYS A 305 5.29 27.90 6.11
CA LYS A 305 5.43 27.91 4.64
C LYS A 305 4.77 26.71 3.98
N ALA A 306 4.95 25.51 4.53
CA ALA A 306 4.34 24.29 4.00
C ALA A 306 2.80 24.33 4.11
N GLN A 307 2.26 24.75 5.25
CA GLN A 307 0.82 24.95 5.43
C GLN A 307 0.28 26.02 4.49
N THR A 308 1.01 27.12 4.28
CA THR A 308 0.62 28.20 3.36
C THR A 308 0.58 27.72 1.92
N GLU A 309 1.58 26.98 1.45
CA GLU A 309 1.57 26.37 0.11
C GLU A 309 0.35 25.47 -0.05
N VAL A 310 0.19 24.49 0.86
CA VAL A 310 -0.91 23.53 0.83
C VAL A 310 -2.27 24.22 0.82
N ARG A 311 -2.51 25.16 1.76
CA ARG A 311 -3.80 25.85 1.89
C ARG A 311 -4.10 26.76 0.70
N ASN A 312 -3.10 27.43 0.14
CA ASN A 312 -3.28 28.28 -1.04
C ASN A 312 -3.59 27.46 -2.29
N THR A 313 -2.91 26.33 -2.50
CA THR A 313 -3.15 25.44 -3.65
C THR A 313 -4.59 24.91 -3.68
N PHE A 314 -5.22 24.74 -2.51
CA PHE A 314 -6.59 24.23 -2.38
C PHE A 314 -7.64 25.29 -2.05
N ARG A 315 -7.27 26.57 -2.04
CA ARG A 315 -8.23 27.64 -1.75
C ARG A 315 -9.36 27.63 -2.78
N GLY A 316 -10.59 27.41 -2.33
CA GLY A 316 -11.78 27.41 -3.18
C GLY A 316 -12.10 26.09 -3.89
N LYS A 317 -11.39 24.99 -3.59
CA LYS A 317 -11.74 23.64 -4.09
C LYS A 317 -12.65 22.92 -3.08
N GLU A 318 -13.69 22.24 -3.56
CA GLU A 318 -14.60 21.44 -2.72
C GLU A 318 -13.99 20.09 -2.30
N SER A 319 -13.09 19.53 -3.12
CA SER A 319 -12.30 18.33 -2.83
C SER A 319 -11.02 18.36 -3.67
N PHE A 320 -10.01 17.56 -3.31
CA PHE A 320 -8.76 17.44 -4.06
C PHE A 320 -8.30 16.00 -4.18
N ASP A 321 -7.59 15.71 -5.28
CA ASP A 321 -7.11 14.37 -5.64
C ASP A 321 -5.57 14.30 -5.70
N GLU A 322 -5.04 13.12 -6.04
CA GLU A 322 -3.61 12.85 -6.06
C GLU A 322 -2.84 13.64 -7.13
N ASN A 323 -3.48 14.14 -8.19
CA ASN A 323 -2.82 14.93 -9.22
C ASN A 323 -2.47 16.35 -8.72
N ASP A 324 -3.26 16.88 -7.79
CA ASP A 324 -2.98 18.19 -7.18
C ASP A 324 -1.73 18.17 -6.30
N VAL A 325 -1.33 16.99 -5.83
CA VAL A 325 -0.14 16.77 -5.00
C VAL A 325 1.15 16.97 -5.81
N GLU A 326 1.09 16.83 -7.14
CA GLU A 326 2.24 17.08 -8.02
C GLU A 326 2.62 18.57 -8.09
N GLU A 327 1.72 19.49 -7.72
CA GLU A 327 1.94 20.94 -7.78
C GLU A 327 2.76 21.49 -6.60
N PHE A 328 2.96 20.72 -5.52
CA PHE A 328 3.69 21.22 -4.35
C PHE A 328 5.18 21.31 -4.61
N LYS A 329 5.70 22.53 -4.76
CA LYS A 329 7.13 22.76 -4.98
C LYS A 329 7.86 22.73 -3.65
N TYR A 330 7.36 23.42 -2.64
CA TYR A 330 7.99 23.54 -1.33
C TYR A 330 7.91 22.23 -0.55
N LEU A 331 6.73 21.60 -0.47
CA LEU A 331 6.56 20.35 0.29
C LEU A 331 7.46 19.22 -0.25
N LYS A 332 7.63 19.13 -1.58
CA LYS A 332 8.55 18.15 -2.20
C LYS A 332 10.00 18.36 -1.79
N LEU A 333 10.45 19.60 -1.62
CA LEU A 333 11.82 19.89 -1.14
C LEU A 333 12.01 19.42 0.31
N VAL A 334 10.99 19.61 1.16
CA VAL A 334 11.00 19.14 2.55
C VAL A 334 11.05 17.61 2.59
N ILE A 335 10.24 16.93 1.77
CA ILE A 335 10.26 15.46 1.67
C ILE A 335 11.63 14.96 1.20
N LYS A 336 12.24 15.61 0.19
CA LYS A 336 13.58 15.24 -0.30
C LYS A 336 14.63 15.31 0.80
N GLU A 337 14.64 16.41 1.56
CA GLU A 337 15.56 16.60 2.68
C GLU A 337 15.30 15.64 3.84
N SER A 338 14.03 15.31 4.09
CA SER A 338 13.67 14.27 5.06
C SER A 338 14.24 12.92 4.68
N PHE A 339 14.15 12.49 3.42
CA PHE A 339 14.78 11.23 3.02
C PHE A 339 16.30 11.24 3.08
N ARG A 340 16.94 12.39 2.83
CA ARG A 340 18.41 12.51 2.93
C ARG A 340 18.86 12.33 4.38
N LEU A 341 18.24 13.07 5.29
CA LEU A 341 18.65 13.11 6.68
C LEU A 341 18.08 11.92 7.48
N HIS A 342 16.86 11.49 7.20
CA HIS A 342 16.16 10.45 7.94
C HIS A 342 15.71 9.30 7.02
N PRO A 343 16.65 8.59 6.36
CA PRO A 343 16.29 7.50 5.45
C PRO A 343 15.64 6.36 6.23
N PRO A 344 14.42 5.91 5.87
CA PRO A 344 13.76 4.81 6.57
C PRO A 344 14.60 3.52 6.59
N PHE A 345 15.41 3.27 5.55
CA PHE A 345 16.36 2.16 5.51
C PHE A 345 17.80 2.69 5.44
N PRO A 346 18.46 3.00 6.58
CA PRO A 346 19.78 3.64 6.58
C PRO A 346 20.88 2.78 5.94
N LEU A 347 20.75 1.45 5.96
CA LEU A 347 21.71 0.51 5.36
C LEU A 347 21.21 -0.15 4.06
N LEU A 348 20.03 0.28 3.58
CA LEU A 348 19.29 -0.36 2.50
C LEU A 348 19.13 -1.89 2.69
N LEU A 349 18.52 -2.56 1.72
CA LEU A 349 18.39 -4.02 1.76
C LEU A 349 19.71 -4.70 1.33
N PRO A 350 20.22 -5.68 2.12
CA PRO A 350 21.46 -6.39 1.81
C PRO A 350 21.47 -7.01 0.41
N ARG A 351 22.59 -6.91 -0.29
CA ARG A 351 22.84 -7.57 -1.58
C ARG A 351 23.78 -8.74 -1.40
N GLU A 352 23.63 -9.77 -2.21
CA GLU A 352 24.54 -10.93 -2.22
C GLU A 352 25.36 -10.94 -3.51
N CYS A 353 26.67 -11.04 -3.36
CA CYS A 353 27.60 -11.17 -4.48
C CYS A 353 27.42 -12.54 -5.15
N ARG A 354 27.12 -12.58 -6.45
CA ARG A 354 26.72 -13.81 -7.16
C ARG A 354 27.92 -14.57 -7.74
N GLU A 355 29.01 -13.85 -7.96
CA GLU A 355 30.30 -14.30 -8.45
C GLU A 355 31.38 -13.46 -7.79
N GLU A 356 32.63 -13.93 -7.79
CA GLU A 356 33.74 -13.11 -7.30
C GLU A 356 33.92 -11.90 -8.22
N THR A 357 34.11 -10.72 -7.64
CA THR A 357 34.27 -9.47 -8.38
C THR A 357 35.29 -8.58 -7.69
N ASP A 358 35.86 -7.62 -8.42
CA ASP A 358 36.66 -6.54 -7.85
C ASP A 358 35.81 -5.28 -7.68
N ILE A 359 35.99 -4.58 -6.55
CA ILE A 359 35.46 -3.24 -6.32
C ILE A 359 36.61 -2.37 -5.79
N ASN A 360 37.08 -1.40 -6.57
CA ASN A 360 38.18 -0.49 -6.22
C ASN A 360 39.46 -1.21 -5.74
N GLY A 361 39.83 -2.32 -6.38
CA GLY A 361 41.02 -3.11 -6.02
C GLY A 361 40.80 -4.06 -4.84
N TYR A 362 39.59 -4.16 -4.31
CA TYR A 362 39.21 -5.16 -3.31
C TYR A 362 38.47 -6.32 -3.98
N THR A 363 39.02 -7.53 -3.84
CA THR A 363 38.32 -8.76 -4.24
C THR A 363 37.16 -9.04 -3.28
N ILE A 364 35.95 -9.09 -3.82
CA ILE A 364 34.70 -9.40 -3.13
C ILE A 364 34.31 -10.85 -3.48
N PRO A 365 34.46 -11.80 -2.55
CA PRO A 365 34.12 -13.19 -2.81
C PRO A 365 32.64 -13.38 -3.13
N ARG A 366 32.33 -14.42 -3.90
CA ARG A 366 30.96 -14.93 -4.07
C ARG A 366 30.32 -15.19 -2.68
N LYS A 367 29.01 -14.97 -2.58
CA LYS A 367 28.19 -15.08 -1.34
C LYS A 367 28.36 -13.96 -0.32
N THR A 368 29.32 -13.05 -0.50
CA THR A 368 29.47 -11.87 0.38
C THR A 368 28.20 -11.04 0.41
N LYS A 369 27.75 -10.65 1.62
CA LYS A 369 26.67 -9.69 1.81
C LYS A 369 27.23 -8.27 1.77
N VAL A 370 26.66 -7.43 0.91
CA VAL A 370 27.03 -6.03 0.76
C VAL A 370 25.86 -5.17 1.23
N MET A 371 26.14 -4.23 2.13
CA MET A 371 25.17 -3.26 2.65
C MET A 371 25.63 -1.87 2.24
N VAL A 372 24.68 -1.03 1.83
CA VAL A 372 24.98 0.33 1.37
C VAL A 372 24.52 1.30 2.44
N ASN A 373 25.47 1.99 3.07
CA ASN A 373 25.18 2.91 4.16
C ASN A 373 24.66 4.25 3.63
N ALA A 374 23.39 4.29 3.23
CA ALA A 374 22.70 5.49 2.77
C ALA A 374 22.67 6.60 3.83
N TRP A 375 22.61 6.25 5.12
CA TRP A 375 22.68 7.20 6.22
C TRP A 375 24.00 7.97 6.23
N ALA A 376 25.13 7.27 6.07
CA ALA A 376 26.45 7.88 6.03
C ALA A 376 26.64 8.71 4.75
N ILE A 377 26.18 8.19 3.60
CA ILE A 377 26.23 8.90 2.32
C ILE A 377 25.45 10.22 2.39
N GLY A 378 24.24 10.18 2.96
CA GLY A 378 23.40 11.37 3.14
C GLY A 378 24.02 12.41 4.09
N ARG A 379 24.98 12.02 4.93
CA ARG A 379 25.68 12.88 5.91
C ARG A 379 27.13 13.19 5.57
N ASP A 380 27.62 12.73 4.42
CA ASP A 380 29.00 12.96 4.04
C ASP A 380 29.20 14.44 3.66
N SER A 381 30.01 15.15 4.45
CA SER A 381 30.30 16.57 4.27
C SER A 381 31.04 16.89 2.97
N LYS A 382 31.62 15.87 2.31
CA LYS A 382 32.18 15.98 0.97
C LYS A 382 31.12 16.32 -0.08
N TYR A 383 29.91 15.81 0.09
CA TYR A 383 28.80 15.98 -0.86
C TYR A 383 27.73 16.94 -0.34
N TRP A 384 27.57 17.03 0.98
CA TRP A 384 26.51 17.79 1.62
C TRP A 384 27.07 18.89 2.52
N ASN A 385 26.94 20.16 2.10
CA ASN A 385 27.29 21.29 2.97
C ASN A 385 26.36 21.32 4.19
N ASP A 386 26.95 21.43 5.38
CA ASP A 386 26.27 21.36 6.68
C ASP A 386 25.34 20.14 6.75
N ALA A 387 25.95 18.96 6.58
CA ALA A 387 25.26 17.70 6.30
C ALA A 387 24.32 17.25 7.42
N GLU A 388 24.59 17.62 8.67
CA GLU A 388 23.75 17.26 9.82
C GLU A 388 22.52 18.18 9.96
N SER A 389 22.50 19.29 9.25
CA SER A 389 21.40 20.26 9.33
C SER A 389 20.32 19.96 8.29
N PHE A 390 19.05 20.01 8.72
CA PHE A 390 17.90 19.93 7.84
C PHE A 390 17.72 21.25 7.06
N LYS A 391 18.11 21.26 5.79
CA LYS A 391 18.07 22.40 4.87
C LYS A 391 17.46 21.99 3.54
N HIS A 392 16.15 22.16 3.39
CA HIS A 392 15.40 21.78 2.19
C HIS A 392 15.77 22.64 0.96
N GLU A 393 16.27 23.85 1.19
CA GLU A 393 16.71 24.80 0.16
C GLU A 393 17.83 24.23 -0.72
N ARG A 394 18.58 23.22 -0.23
CA ARG A 394 19.62 22.54 -1.01
C ARG A 394 19.08 21.81 -2.25
N PHE A 395 17.77 21.56 -2.32
CA PHE A 395 17.10 20.94 -3.45
C PHE A 395 16.43 21.95 -4.40
N GLU A 396 16.42 23.27 -4.10
CA GLU A 396 15.77 24.28 -4.95
C GLU A 396 16.46 24.45 -6.32
N HIS A 397 17.78 24.29 -6.34
CA HIS A 397 18.61 24.47 -7.53
C HIS A 397 19.23 23.16 -8.02
N ASN A 398 18.83 22.04 -7.44
CA ASN A 398 19.44 20.75 -7.69
C ASN A 398 18.47 19.83 -8.42
N SER A 399 18.90 19.29 -9.56
CA SER A 399 18.10 18.39 -10.39
C SER A 399 17.98 16.98 -9.83
N MET A 400 18.56 16.70 -8.65
CA MET A 400 18.49 15.39 -8.00
C MET A 400 17.03 14.94 -7.81
N ASP A 401 16.69 13.85 -8.46
CA ASP A 401 15.36 13.24 -8.41
C ASP A 401 15.40 11.87 -7.69
N PHE A 402 14.23 11.40 -7.23
CA PHE A 402 14.12 10.16 -6.44
C PHE A 402 14.57 8.89 -7.19
N ILE A 403 14.65 8.98 -8.52
CA ILE A 403 14.93 7.86 -9.45
C ILE A 403 16.25 8.08 -10.20
N ASP A 404 16.99 9.15 -9.91
CA ASP A 404 18.17 9.52 -10.68
C ASP A 404 19.45 8.78 -10.25
N ASN A 405 20.50 8.83 -11.07
CA ASN A 405 21.79 8.15 -10.84
C ASN A 405 22.76 8.95 -9.94
N ASN A 406 22.25 9.82 -9.07
CA ASN A 406 23.07 10.59 -8.13
C ASN A 406 23.33 9.75 -6.87
N PHE A 407 24.50 9.13 -6.81
CA PHE A 407 24.82 8.16 -5.75
C PHE A 407 25.05 8.80 -4.37
N GLU A 408 25.16 10.13 -4.30
CA GLU A 408 25.11 10.92 -3.08
C GLU A 408 23.71 11.00 -2.46
N TYR A 409 22.65 10.63 -3.19
CA TYR A 409 21.25 10.65 -2.74
C TYR A 409 20.52 9.36 -3.13
N LEU A 410 20.40 8.40 -2.20
CA LEU A 410 19.86 7.06 -2.46
C LEU A 410 18.64 6.72 -1.59
N PRO A 411 17.58 7.55 -1.58
CA PRO A 411 16.41 7.37 -0.70
C PRO A 411 15.67 6.06 -0.96
N PHE A 412 15.72 5.56 -2.19
CA PHE A 412 15.06 4.32 -2.63
C PHE A 412 16.05 3.28 -3.16
N GLY A 413 17.34 3.45 -2.85
CA GLY A 413 18.44 2.69 -3.43
C GLY A 413 18.57 2.91 -4.94
N SER A 414 19.35 2.05 -5.61
CA SER A 414 19.58 2.16 -7.06
C SER A 414 19.74 0.80 -7.75
N GLY A 415 19.77 0.83 -9.08
CA GLY A 415 20.00 -0.31 -9.97
C GLY A 415 18.87 -1.35 -9.99
N ARG A 416 19.22 -2.61 -10.25
CA ARG A 416 18.25 -3.71 -10.53
C ARG A 416 17.26 -4.03 -9.41
N ARG A 417 17.51 -3.56 -8.19
CA ARG A 417 16.58 -3.70 -7.04
C ARG A 417 16.38 -2.38 -6.33
N MET A 418 16.42 -1.27 -7.09
CA MET A 418 15.81 -0.02 -6.66
C MET A 418 14.37 -0.30 -6.21
N CYS A 419 13.89 0.44 -5.22
CA CYS A 419 12.56 0.24 -4.66
C CYS A 419 11.51 0.20 -5.80
N PRO A 420 10.71 -0.87 -5.92
CA PRO A 420 9.65 -0.91 -6.92
C PRO A 420 8.44 -0.06 -6.52
N GLY A 421 8.37 0.37 -5.25
CA GLY A 421 7.24 1.10 -4.66
C GLY A 421 7.47 2.59 -4.48
N ILE A 422 8.35 3.24 -5.25
CA ILE A 422 8.67 4.68 -5.11
C ILE A 422 7.41 5.54 -5.20
N SER A 423 6.66 5.41 -6.30
CA SER A 423 5.44 6.18 -6.53
C SER A 423 4.40 5.91 -5.42
N PHE A 424 4.27 4.65 -4.98
CA PHE A 424 3.37 4.28 -3.90
C PHE A 424 3.78 4.89 -2.56
N GLY A 425 5.07 4.81 -2.21
CA GLY A 425 5.61 5.37 -0.98
C GLY A 425 5.47 6.88 -0.92
N LEU A 426 5.76 7.57 -2.04
CA LEU A 426 5.56 9.02 -2.17
C LEU A 426 4.09 9.40 -2.05
N ALA A 427 3.16 8.69 -2.69
CA ALA A 427 1.72 8.95 -2.54
C ALA A 427 1.26 8.82 -1.08
N ASN A 428 1.72 7.77 -0.37
CA ASN A 428 1.40 7.56 1.05
C ASN A 428 2.14 8.51 2.01
N ILE A 429 3.07 9.33 1.52
CA ILE A 429 3.69 10.42 2.30
C ILE A 429 2.97 11.72 1.98
N CYS A 430 2.93 12.08 0.71
CA CYS A 430 2.45 13.37 0.27
C CYS A 430 0.96 13.55 0.59
N PHE A 431 0.09 12.60 0.24
CA PHE A 431 -1.35 12.78 0.45
C PHE A 431 -1.73 12.92 1.93
N PRO A 432 -1.32 12.02 2.85
CA PRO A 432 -1.62 12.20 4.27
C PRO A 432 -0.99 13.47 4.86
N LEU A 433 0.26 13.78 4.51
CA LEU A 433 0.94 14.99 4.99
C LEU A 433 0.19 16.25 4.54
N THR A 434 -0.27 16.28 3.29
CA THR A 434 -1.10 17.35 2.76
C THR A 434 -2.40 17.51 3.55
N GLN A 435 -3.10 16.42 3.86
CA GLN A 435 -4.31 16.46 4.69
C GLN A 435 -4.02 17.05 6.09
N LEU A 436 -2.94 16.59 6.72
CA LEU A 436 -2.51 17.06 8.05
C LEU A 436 -2.18 18.55 8.06
N LEU A 437 -1.50 19.06 7.02
CA LEU A 437 -1.10 20.47 6.91
C LEU A 437 -2.27 21.37 6.50
N TYR A 438 -3.20 20.86 5.68
CA TYR A 438 -4.37 21.61 5.26
C TYR A 438 -5.34 21.84 6.42
N HIS A 439 -5.77 20.75 7.07
CA HIS A 439 -6.87 20.77 8.03
C HIS A 439 -6.49 21.19 9.43
N PHE A 440 -5.21 21.16 9.80
CA PHE A 440 -4.80 21.38 11.19
C PHE A 440 -3.62 22.33 11.31
N ASP A 441 -3.65 23.13 12.37
CA ASP A 441 -2.48 23.75 12.98
C ASP A 441 -1.92 22.81 14.05
N TRP A 442 -0.59 22.81 14.18
CA TRP A 442 0.13 21.86 15.03
C TRP A 442 0.89 22.58 16.12
N LYS A 443 0.79 22.08 17.36
CA LYS A 443 1.48 22.64 18.53
C LYS A 443 2.16 21.54 19.32
N LEU A 444 3.28 21.87 19.94
CA LEU A 444 3.90 21.00 20.94
C LEU A 444 3.08 21.05 22.24
N PRO A 445 2.94 19.93 22.97
CA PRO A 445 2.37 19.92 24.30
C PRO A 445 3.07 20.91 25.25
N ASN A 446 2.31 21.50 26.17
CA ASN A 446 2.83 22.44 27.16
C ASN A 446 4.05 21.83 27.87
N ARG A 447 5.18 22.57 27.87
CA ARG A 447 6.50 22.24 28.47
C ARG A 447 7.56 21.61 27.53
N ILE A 448 7.25 21.32 26.27
CA ILE A 448 8.26 20.82 25.31
C ILE A 448 8.71 21.99 24.40
N SER A 449 10.01 22.29 24.39
CA SER A 449 10.57 23.25 23.44
C SER A 449 10.91 22.56 22.12
N PRO A 450 10.86 23.27 20.96
CA PRO A 450 11.25 22.72 19.67
C PRO A 450 12.63 22.05 19.67
N ASN A 451 13.61 22.65 20.36
CA ASN A 451 14.98 22.14 20.42
C ASN A 451 15.15 20.89 21.30
N ASN A 452 14.15 20.55 22.11
CA ASN A 452 14.20 19.42 23.05
C ASN A 452 13.43 18.18 22.55
N LEU A 453 13.01 18.17 21.27
CA LEU A 453 12.41 16.99 20.67
C LEU A 453 13.42 15.85 20.56
N ASP A 454 12.99 14.64 20.91
CA ASP A 454 13.82 13.45 20.87
C ASP A 454 14.05 12.98 19.41
N LEU A 455 15.30 12.97 18.99
CA LEU A 455 15.73 12.53 17.65
C LEU A 455 16.38 11.14 17.67
N THR A 456 16.20 10.37 18.74
CA THR A 456 16.74 9.01 18.79
C THR A 456 15.98 8.08 17.83
N GLU A 457 16.74 7.34 17.03
CA GLU A 457 16.22 6.34 16.09
C GLU A 457 16.01 4.98 16.80
N SER A 458 15.00 4.22 16.36
CA SER A 458 14.77 2.84 16.77
C SER A 458 15.82 1.91 16.16
N ILE A 459 16.24 0.89 16.90
CA ILE A 459 17.11 -0.18 16.37
C ILE A 459 16.22 -1.16 15.61
N GLY A 460 16.46 -1.34 14.31
CA GLY A 460 15.66 -2.25 13.48
C GLY A 460 16.09 -2.24 12.01
N ALA A 461 15.36 -2.99 11.18
CA ALA A 461 15.55 -2.94 9.73
C ALA A 461 15.12 -1.57 9.16
N SER A 462 14.05 -0.98 9.72
CA SER A 462 13.59 0.39 9.48
C SER A 462 14.01 1.31 10.63
N CYS A 463 14.49 2.52 10.33
CA CYS A 463 14.80 3.58 11.30
C CYS A 463 13.62 4.54 11.46
N ALA A 464 12.65 4.13 12.27
CA ALA A 464 11.65 5.04 12.81
C ALA A 464 12.20 5.80 14.03
N ARG A 465 11.44 6.77 14.54
CA ARG A 465 11.76 7.36 15.85
C ARG A 465 11.59 6.31 16.94
N LYS A 466 12.52 6.30 17.89
CA LYS A 466 12.47 5.40 19.05
C LYS A 466 11.23 5.67 19.92
N ASN A 467 10.85 6.94 20.05
CA ASN A 467 9.72 7.40 20.84
C ASN A 467 8.71 8.13 19.96
N ASN A 468 7.42 7.89 20.21
CA ASN A 468 6.32 8.49 19.46
C ASN A 468 6.36 10.03 19.51
N LEU A 469 5.92 10.68 18.43
CA LEU A 469 5.66 12.12 18.41
C LEU A 469 4.29 12.41 19.01
N TYR A 470 4.22 13.28 20.01
CA TYR A 470 2.95 13.76 20.56
C TYR A 470 2.78 15.23 20.21
N LEU A 471 1.74 15.54 19.42
CA LEU A 471 1.37 16.90 19.02
C LEU A 471 -0.07 17.20 19.43
N ILE A 472 -0.36 18.47 19.67
CA ILE A 472 -1.71 18.99 19.81
C ILE A 472 -2.17 19.44 18.42
N MET A 473 -3.20 18.78 17.89
CA MET A 473 -3.89 19.17 16.67
C MET A 473 -4.95 20.24 16.99
N VAL A 474 -4.97 21.32 16.21
CA VAL A 474 -5.98 22.38 16.29
C VAL A 474 -6.63 22.50 14.91
N PRO A 475 -7.95 22.25 14.77
CA PRO A 475 -8.63 22.39 13.49
C PRO A 475 -8.45 23.79 12.89
N TYR A 476 -7.99 23.86 11.65
CA TYR A 476 -7.89 25.09 10.88
C TYR A 476 -9.27 25.42 10.30
N GLN A 477 -9.79 26.60 10.66
CA GLN A 477 -10.98 27.16 10.05
C GLN A 477 -10.54 28.26 9.08
N PRO A 478 -10.76 28.12 7.77
CA PRO A 478 -10.53 29.23 6.86
C PRO A 478 -11.46 30.38 7.27
N CYS A 479 -10.92 31.59 7.45
CA CYS A 479 -11.75 32.77 7.65
C CYS A 479 -12.74 32.85 6.48
N GLN A 480 -14.04 32.88 6.77
CA GLN A 480 -15.04 33.29 5.80
C GLN A 480 -14.80 34.78 5.55
N GLU A 481 -14.29 35.12 4.36
CA GLU A 481 -14.34 36.49 3.84
C GLU A 481 -15.76 36.81 3.35
#